data_AF-A0A962GLC1-F1
#
_entry.id   AF-A0A962GLC1-F1
#
_cell.length_a   1.000
_cell.length_b   1.000
_cell.length_c   1.000
_cell.angle_alpha   90.00
_cell.angle_beta   90.00
_cell.angle_gamma   90.00
#
_symmetry.space_group_name_H-M   'P 1'
#
loop_
_entity.id
_entity.type
_entity.pdbx_description
1 polymer ?
#
loop_
_entity_poly.entity_id
_entity_poly.type
_entity_poly.pdbx_seq_one_letter_code
_entity_poly.pdbx_strand_id
1 'polypeptide(L)'
;HTVLNTKLSNNGFELKNVRNKIVEMEFLLPLETVDQMIISRWLSQHRNKSTEFLNDSLKGFLTGFIDLIVEFNKKFYIIDYKSNYLGKSFEDYSFLNLEKSVQHHYYDLQYLLYTVALTRFLQNKIPDFDYSRDFGGVAYIFIRGMKPDEAGQGVYFNKPDKKLINDMLSEFSHG
;
A
#
# COMPACT_ATOMS: atom_id res chain seq x y z
N HIS A 1 -13.60 -14.32 -10.30
CA HIS A 1 -14.86 -14.14 -9.54
C HIS A 1 -14.64 -13.83 -8.05
N THR A 2 -13.69 -14.49 -7.36
CA THR A 2 -13.44 -14.31 -5.91
C THR A 2 -12.96 -12.91 -5.51
N VAL A 3 -11.91 -12.39 -6.16
CA VAL A 3 -11.32 -11.06 -5.86
C VAL A 3 -12.35 -9.93 -5.88
N LEU A 4 -13.28 -9.97 -6.84
CA LEU A 4 -14.28 -8.92 -7.04
C LEU A 4 -15.29 -8.87 -5.89
N ASN A 5 -15.54 -9.98 -5.19
CA ASN A 5 -16.48 -10.04 -4.08
C ASN A 5 -15.82 -9.85 -2.71
N THR A 6 -14.49 -9.77 -2.65
CA THR A 6 -13.81 -9.70 -1.37
C THR A 6 -14.03 -8.35 -0.71
N LYS A 7 -14.48 -8.38 0.55
CA LYS A 7 -14.51 -7.21 1.43
C LYS A 7 -13.08 -6.81 1.78
N LEU A 8 -12.63 -5.67 1.26
CA LEU A 8 -11.29 -5.13 1.48
C LEU A 8 -11.17 -4.38 2.82
N SER A 9 -12.28 -4.14 3.50
CA SER A 9 -12.31 -3.59 4.86
C SER A 9 -13.60 -4.01 5.58
N ASN A 10 -13.64 -3.85 6.90
CA ASN A 10 -14.82 -4.12 7.75
C ASN A 10 -16.07 -3.33 7.33
N ASN A 11 -15.92 -2.29 6.50
CA ASN A 11 -17.02 -1.46 6.01
C ASN A 11 -17.71 -2.02 4.75
N GLY A 12 -17.44 -3.27 4.35
CA GLY A 12 -18.15 -3.92 3.24
C GLY A 12 -17.71 -3.47 1.84
N PHE A 13 -16.48 -2.97 1.72
CA PHE A 13 -15.91 -2.52 0.44
C PHE A 13 -15.60 -3.72 -0.48
N GLU A 14 -16.42 -3.97 -1.51
CA GLU A 14 -16.21 -5.04 -2.50
C GLU A 14 -15.78 -4.48 -3.86
N LEU A 15 -14.76 -5.10 -4.46
CA LEU A 15 -14.14 -4.63 -5.71
C LEU A 15 -15.10 -4.61 -6.92
N LYS A 16 -16.13 -5.47 -6.94
CA LYS A 16 -17.14 -5.52 -8.01
C LYS A 16 -17.96 -4.24 -8.11
N ASN A 17 -18.03 -3.46 -7.04
CA ASN A 17 -18.84 -2.24 -6.98
C ASN A 17 -18.03 -0.98 -7.33
N VAL A 18 -16.72 -1.13 -7.61
CA VAL A 18 -15.86 -0.03 -8.03
C VAL A 18 -16.13 0.30 -9.49
N ARG A 19 -16.52 1.55 -9.75
CA ARG A 19 -16.73 2.08 -11.10
C ARG A 19 -15.52 2.83 -11.63
N ASN A 20 -14.86 3.59 -10.77
CA ASN A 20 -13.70 4.41 -11.11
C ASN A 20 -12.43 3.69 -10.67
N LYS A 21 -11.60 3.30 -11.65
CA LYS A 21 -10.32 2.64 -11.41
C LYS A 21 -9.26 3.08 -12.41
N ILE A 22 -8.01 3.09 -11.96
CA ILE A 22 -6.82 3.23 -12.79
C ILE A 22 -6.01 1.94 -12.60
N VAL A 23 -5.66 1.30 -13.70
CA VAL A 23 -4.88 0.06 -13.71
C VAL A 23 -3.46 0.40 -14.13
N GLU A 24 -2.47 -0.22 -13.47
CA GLU A 24 -1.04 -0.11 -13.80
C GLU A 24 -0.58 1.36 -13.93
N MET A 25 -0.86 2.17 -12.89
CA MET A 25 -0.42 3.56 -12.89
C MET A 25 1.10 3.62 -12.70
N GLU A 26 1.81 4.00 -13.75
CA GLU A 26 3.22 4.34 -13.68
C GLU A 26 3.42 5.59 -12.80
N PHE A 27 4.47 5.58 -11.98
CA PHE A 27 4.90 6.78 -11.27
C PHE A 27 6.42 6.96 -11.39
N LEU A 28 6.81 8.22 -11.27
CA LEU A 28 8.18 8.68 -11.17
C LEU A 28 8.27 9.59 -9.95
N LEU A 29 9.02 9.17 -8.94
CA LEU A 29 9.36 10.01 -7.80
C LEU A 29 10.82 10.44 -7.91
N PRO A 30 11.10 11.74 -8.11
CA PRO A 30 12.47 12.24 -8.00
C PRO A 30 12.93 12.15 -6.54
N LEU A 31 14.17 11.70 -6.33
CA LEU A 31 14.82 11.68 -5.03
C LEU A 31 16.30 12.02 -5.18
N GLU A 32 16.85 12.79 -4.26
CA GLU A 32 18.30 13.01 -4.24
C GLU A 32 19.01 11.71 -3.82
N THR A 33 18.88 11.36 -2.54
CA THR A 33 19.35 10.12 -1.95
C THR A 33 18.54 9.84 -0.71
N VAL A 34 17.86 8.71 -0.69
CA VAL A 34 17.22 8.17 0.51
C VAL A 34 18.07 7.00 0.97
N ASP A 35 18.85 7.22 2.02
CA ASP A 35 19.75 6.21 2.55
C ASP A 35 19.03 5.16 3.41
N GLN A 36 19.78 4.13 3.79
CA GLN A 36 19.30 3.04 4.64
C GLN A 36 18.78 3.54 6.00
N MET A 37 19.35 4.62 6.55
CA MET A 37 18.97 5.16 7.84
C MET A 37 17.59 5.82 7.77
N ILE A 38 17.31 6.57 6.69
CA ILE A 38 16.00 7.16 6.43
C ILE A 38 14.94 6.06 6.24
N ILE A 39 15.23 5.03 5.45
CA ILE A 39 14.30 3.91 5.23
C ILE A 39 14.05 3.16 6.54
N SER A 40 15.11 2.89 7.31
CA SER A 40 15.01 2.27 8.64
C SER A 40 14.15 3.09 9.59
N ARG A 41 14.27 4.43 9.57
CA ARG A 41 13.43 5.34 10.34
C ARG A 41 11.96 5.24 9.95
N TRP A 42 11.64 5.27 8.66
CA TRP A 42 10.25 5.14 8.18
C TRP A 42 9.64 3.80 8.58
N LEU A 43 10.37 2.70 8.35
CA LEU A 43 9.91 1.37 8.75
C LEU A 43 9.76 1.24 10.26
N SER A 44 10.68 1.83 11.04
CA SER A 44 10.60 1.78 12.50
C SER A 44 9.38 2.52 13.04
N GLN A 45 9.10 3.71 12.49
CA GLN A 45 7.91 4.48 12.81
C GLN A 45 6.65 3.72 12.39
N HIS A 46 6.64 3.15 11.18
CA HIS A 46 5.49 2.44 10.64
C HIS A 46 5.16 1.16 11.42
N ARG A 47 6.17 0.35 11.74
CA ARG A 47 6.04 -0.93 12.45
C ARG A 47 5.94 -0.76 13.97
N ASN A 48 6.10 0.47 14.47
CA ASN A 48 6.21 0.78 15.91
C ASN A 48 7.26 -0.10 16.63
N LYS A 49 8.37 -0.37 15.95
CA LYS A 49 9.46 -1.24 16.43
C LYS A 49 10.75 -0.91 15.68
N SER A 50 11.88 -0.89 16.39
CA SER A 50 13.20 -0.73 15.75
C SER A 50 13.38 -1.73 14.61
N THR A 51 13.65 -1.20 13.41
CA THR A 51 13.78 -1.94 12.16
C THR A 51 14.97 -1.42 11.40
N GLU A 52 15.88 -2.33 11.04
CA GLU A 52 17.00 -2.05 10.17
C GLU A 52 16.68 -2.47 8.73
N PHE A 53 16.94 -1.57 7.79
CA PHE A 53 16.89 -1.83 6.37
C PHE A 53 18.30 -2.05 5.85
N LEU A 54 18.58 -3.27 5.40
CA LEU A 54 19.93 -3.73 5.06
C LEU A 54 20.22 -3.76 3.55
N ASN A 55 19.29 -3.30 2.72
CA ASN A 55 19.47 -3.25 1.26
C ASN A 55 19.98 -1.87 0.81
N ASP A 56 20.33 -1.73 -0.47
CA ASP A 56 20.91 -0.49 -1.00
C ASP A 56 20.03 0.75 -0.83
N SER A 57 20.68 1.91 -0.69
CA SER A 57 20.04 3.23 -0.70
C SER A 57 19.30 3.48 -2.02
N LEU A 58 18.19 4.22 -1.98
CA LEU A 58 17.49 4.68 -3.17
C LEU A 58 18.14 6.00 -3.64
N LYS A 59 18.44 6.13 -4.94
CA LYS A 59 19.06 7.35 -5.52
C LYS A 59 18.48 7.69 -6.89
N GLY A 60 18.40 8.98 -7.21
CA GLY A 60 17.99 9.49 -8.52
C GLY A 60 16.48 9.47 -8.71
N PHE A 61 15.96 8.41 -9.32
CA PHE A 61 14.53 8.30 -9.59
C PHE A 61 14.00 6.96 -9.12
N LEU A 62 12.87 6.99 -8.44
CA LEU A 62 12.12 5.79 -8.12
C LEU A 62 10.98 5.69 -9.13
N THR A 63 11.08 4.70 -10.00
CA THR A 63 10.02 4.31 -10.93
C THR A 63 9.32 3.05 -10.46
N GLY A 64 8.05 2.91 -10.79
CA GLY A 64 7.27 1.72 -10.49
C GLY A 64 5.85 1.82 -11.01
N PHE A 65 5.08 0.76 -10.76
CA PHE A 65 3.69 0.67 -11.18
C PHE A 65 2.82 0.33 -9.98
N ILE A 66 1.73 1.08 -9.80
CA ILE A 66 0.67 0.72 -8.87
C ILE A 66 -0.34 -0.13 -9.64
N ASP A 67 -0.45 -1.42 -9.27
CA ASP A 67 -1.33 -2.40 -9.93
C ASP A 67 -2.74 -1.85 -10.17
N LEU A 68 -3.36 -1.32 -9.11
CA LEU A 68 -4.73 -0.86 -9.16
C LEU A 68 -4.97 0.27 -8.15
N ILE A 69 -5.52 1.37 -8.65
CA ILE A 69 -6.09 2.45 -7.84
C ILE A 69 -7.58 2.46 -8.06
N VAL A 70 -8.34 2.55 -6.97
CA VAL A 70 -9.80 2.56 -7.03
C VAL A 70 -10.35 3.73 -6.23
N GLU A 71 -11.40 4.34 -6.74
CA GLU A 71 -12.20 5.31 -5.99
C GLU A 71 -13.47 4.61 -5.47
N PHE A 72 -13.69 4.68 -4.17
CA PHE A 72 -14.89 4.17 -3.52
C PHE A 72 -15.32 5.09 -2.39
N ASN A 73 -16.61 5.43 -2.36
CA ASN A 73 -17.17 6.40 -1.40
C ASN A 73 -16.34 7.70 -1.31
N LYS A 74 -15.91 8.22 -2.47
CA LYS A 74 -15.06 9.42 -2.62
C LYS A 74 -13.68 9.32 -1.96
N LYS A 75 -13.18 8.09 -1.74
CA LYS A 75 -11.84 7.83 -1.24
C LYS A 75 -11.04 7.01 -2.22
N PHE A 76 -9.75 7.31 -2.34
CA PHE A 76 -8.81 6.59 -3.18
C PHE A 76 -8.12 5.48 -2.40
N TYR A 77 -8.06 4.28 -2.98
CA TYR A 77 -7.38 3.11 -2.40
C TYR A 77 -6.37 2.55 -3.37
N ILE A 78 -5.27 2.04 -2.83
CA ILE A 78 -4.27 1.25 -3.56
C ILE A 78 -4.57 -0.23 -3.34
N ILE A 79 -4.53 -1.01 -4.41
CA ILE A 79 -4.71 -2.45 -4.39
C ILE A 79 -3.58 -3.11 -5.15
N ASP A 80 -2.97 -4.13 -4.56
CA ASP A 80 -1.86 -4.88 -5.15
C ASP A 80 -2.08 -6.39 -4.92
N TYR A 81 -1.74 -7.20 -5.92
CA TYR A 81 -1.95 -8.64 -5.90
C TYR A 81 -0.67 -9.39 -5.54
N LYS A 82 -0.72 -10.13 -4.44
CA LYS A 82 0.40 -10.96 -3.95
C LYS A 82 0.11 -12.43 -4.21
N SER A 83 1.01 -13.09 -4.94
CA SER A 83 0.92 -14.53 -5.20
C SER A 83 1.58 -15.35 -4.10
N ASN A 84 2.18 -14.77 -3.06
CA ASN A 84 3.00 -15.46 -2.06
C ASN A 84 2.33 -16.71 -1.45
N TYR A 85 3.12 -17.77 -1.29
CA TYR A 85 2.70 -19.01 -0.62
C TYR A 85 3.02 -18.92 0.87
N LEU A 86 2.00 -18.94 1.73
CA LEU A 86 2.16 -18.91 3.19
C LEU A 86 1.89 -20.27 3.84
N GLY A 87 1.28 -21.19 3.10
CA GLY A 87 0.96 -22.53 3.52
C GLY A 87 -0.23 -23.10 2.72
N LYS A 88 -0.71 -24.27 3.13
CA LYS A 88 -1.79 -24.99 2.41
C LYS A 88 -3.17 -24.65 2.96
N SER A 89 -3.24 -24.23 4.21
CA SER A 89 -4.47 -24.04 4.95
C SER A 89 -4.93 -22.59 4.86
N PHE A 90 -6.22 -22.36 5.09
CA PHE A 90 -6.79 -21.01 5.09
C PHE A 90 -6.16 -20.16 6.19
N GLU A 91 -5.95 -20.76 7.37
CA GLU A 91 -5.35 -20.19 8.56
C GLU A 91 -3.91 -19.68 8.35
N ASP A 92 -3.21 -20.25 7.37
CA ASP A 92 -1.87 -19.80 6.97
C ASP A 92 -1.90 -18.37 6.41
N TYR A 93 -3.07 -17.90 5.96
CA TYR A 93 -3.35 -16.56 5.44
C TYR A 93 -4.10 -15.66 6.45
N SER A 94 -4.00 -15.98 7.74
CA SER A 94 -4.46 -15.11 8.82
C SER A 94 -3.74 -13.75 8.79
N PHE A 95 -4.38 -12.71 9.33
CA PHE A 95 -3.82 -11.35 9.37
C PHE A 95 -2.38 -11.31 9.91
N LEU A 96 -2.09 -12.04 10.98
CA LEU A 96 -0.75 -12.09 11.58
C LEU A 96 0.30 -12.69 10.65
N ASN A 97 -0.06 -13.70 9.85
CA ASN A 97 0.85 -14.28 8.87
C ASN A 97 1.02 -13.38 7.65
N LEU A 98 -0.05 -12.69 7.23
CA LEU A 98 0.04 -11.67 6.18
C LEU A 98 0.96 -10.52 6.61
N GLU A 99 0.81 -10.02 7.83
CA GLU A 99 1.65 -8.95 8.38
C GLU A 99 3.13 -9.37 8.41
N LYS A 100 3.44 -10.59 8.87
CA LYS A 100 4.80 -11.14 8.81
C LYS A 100 5.34 -11.19 7.39
N SER A 101 4.53 -11.69 6.44
CA SER A 101 4.93 -11.74 5.03
C SER A 101 5.16 -10.34 4.45
N VAL A 102 4.31 -9.37 4.81
CA VAL A 102 4.44 -7.98 4.37
C VAL A 102 5.75 -7.38 4.85
N GLN A 103 6.06 -7.55 6.14
CA GLN A 103 7.30 -7.02 6.72
C GLN A 103 8.55 -7.73 6.17
N HIS A 104 8.48 -9.06 5.98
CA HIS A 104 9.59 -9.87 5.47
C HIS A 104 10.02 -9.48 4.05
N HIS A 105 9.04 -9.17 3.18
CA HIS A 105 9.30 -8.78 1.80
C HIS A 105 9.39 -7.26 1.58
N TYR A 106 9.40 -6.45 2.65
CA TYR A 106 9.35 -4.98 2.59
C TYR A 106 8.19 -4.45 1.71
N TYR A 107 7.09 -5.19 1.70
CA TYR A 107 5.85 -4.78 1.05
C TYR A 107 5.21 -3.56 1.73
N ASP A 108 5.56 -3.33 2.98
CA ASP A 108 5.25 -2.10 3.69
C ASP A 108 6.02 -0.89 3.19
N LEU A 109 7.32 -1.01 2.95
CA LEU A 109 8.07 0.04 2.26
C LEU A 109 7.46 0.33 0.89
N GLN A 110 7.11 -0.71 0.14
CA GLN A 110 6.47 -0.59 -1.18
C GLN A 110 5.17 0.22 -1.10
N TYR A 111 4.21 -0.15 -0.23
CA TYR A 111 2.96 0.61 -0.19
C TYR A 111 3.12 2.01 0.39
N LEU A 112 4.12 2.25 1.25
CA LEU A 112 4.43 3.59 1.73
C LEU A 112 4.85 4.48 0.56
N LEU A 113 5.74 3.97 -0.30
CA LEU A 113 6.17 4.66 -1.52
C LEU A 113 5.02 4.85 -2.52
N TYR A 114 4.15 3.86 -2.68
CA TYR A 114 2.95 3.98 -3.53
C TYR A 114 1.97 5.01 -2.98
N THR A 115 1.83 5.08 -1.65
CA THR A 115 0.99 6.08 -0.98
C THR A 115 1.53 7.49 -1.19
N VAL A 116 2.85 7.68 -1.12
CA VAL A 116 3.51 8.96 -1.44
C VAL A 116 3.27 9.34 -2.90
N ALA A 117 3.51 8.42 -3.84
CA ALA A 117 3.31 8.65 -5.27
C ALA A 117 1.86 9.06 -5.58
N LEU A 118 0.89 8.30 -5.07
CA LEU A 118 -0.52 8.59 -5.28
C LEU A 118 -0.94 9.89 -4.59
N THR A 119 -0.46 10.16 -3.38
CA THR A 119 -0.78 11.40 -2.67
C THR A 119 -0.32 12.62 -3.47
N ARG A 120 0.93 12.60 -3.97
CA ARG A 120 1.46 13.67 -4.81
C ARG A 120 0.68 13.82 -6.12
N PHE A 121 0.32 12.71 -6.75
CA PHE A 121 -0.51 12.72 -7.95
C PHE A 121 -1.88 13.36 -7.69
N LEU A 122 -2.56 12.98 -6.62
CA LEU A 122 -3.88 13.51 -6.28
C LEU A 122 -3.84 14.98 -5.87
N GLN A 123 -2.81 15.42 -5.14
CA GLN A 123 -2.58 16.85 -4.82
C GLN A 123 -2.50 17.72 -6.09
N ASN A 124 -1.93 17.20 -7.18
CA ASN A 124 -1.83 17.91 -8.45
C ASN A 124 -3.12 17.86 -9.29
N LYS A 125 -4.02 16.92 -9.01
CA LYS A 125 -5.23 16.67 -9.81
C LYS A 125 -6.52 17.15 -9.16
N ILE A 126 -6.57 17.17 -7.83
CA ILE A 126 -7.78 17.44 -7.06
C ILE A 126 -7.54 18.71 -6.23
N PRO A 127 -8.26 19.81 -6.53
CA PRO A 127 -8.26 21.00 -5.68
C PRO A 127 -8.63 20.65 -4.24
N ASP A 128 -7.95 21.26 -3.28
CA ASP A 128 -8.18 21.06 -1.85
C ASP A 128 -8.09 19.60 -1.37
N PHE A 129 -7.28 18.76 -2.05
CA PHE A 129 -7.02 17.39 -1.63
C PHE A 129 -6.55 17.32 -0.16
N ASP A 130 -7.20 16.49 0.65
CA ASP A 130 -6.79 16.20 2.02
C ASP A 130 -6.60 14.69 2.21
N TYR A 131 -5.40 14.28 2.62
CA TYR A 131 -5.06 12.86 2.85
C TYR A 131 -5.99 12.17 3.87
N SER A 132 -6.38 12.86 4.94
CA SER A 132 -7.23 12.24 5.97
C SER A 132 -8.63 11.93 5.43
N ARG A 133 -9.20 12.84 4.64
CA ARG A 133 -10.51 12.77 4.01
C ARG A 133 -10.54 11.86 2.78
N ASP A 134 -9.62 12.08 1.85
CA ASP A 134 -9.70 11.57 0.48
C ASP A 134 -8.89 10.28 0.26
N PHE A 135 -7.89 9.99 1.11
CA PHE A 135 -7.17 8.72 1.03
C PHE A 135 -7.82 7.64 1.90
N GLY A 136 -8.12 6.51 1.29
CA GLY A 136 -8.85 5.39 1.88
C GLY A 136 -7.97 4.34 2.55
N GLY A 137 -6.79 4.07 1.98
CA GLY A 137 -5.86 3.05 2.47
C GLY A 137 -5.29 2.18 1.35
N VAL A 138 -4.62 1.11 1.76
CA VAL A 138 -3.92 0.14 0.92
C VAL A 138 -4.45 -1.25 1.25
N ALA A 139 -4.76 -2.05 0.23
CA ALA A 139 -5.14 -3.44 0.38
C ALA A 139 -4.22 -4.36 -0.45
N TYR A 140 -3.49 -5.26 0.22
CA TYR A 140 -2.69 -6.29 -0.43
C TYR A 140 -3.46 -7.60 -0.43
N ILE A 141 -3.71 -8.12 -1.63
CA ILE A 141 -4.55 -9.28 -1.90
C ILE A 141 -3.67 -10.51 -2.12
N PHE A 142 -3.58 -11.36 -1.09
CA PHE A 142 -2.92 -12.65 -1.15
C PHE A 142 -3.86 -13.68 -1.79
N ILE A 143 -3.79 -13.80 -3.11
CA ILE A 143 -4.75 -14.56 -3.93
C ILE A 143 -4.91 -16.03 -3.50
N ARG A 144 -3.85 -16.64 -2.97
CA ARG A 144 -3.84 -18.04 -2.49
C ARG A 144 -4.61 -18.22 -1.17
N GLY A 145 -4.79 -17.15 -0.41
CA GLY A 145 -5.56 -17.14 0.85
C GLY A 145 -7.03 -16.80 0.67
N MET A 146 -7.49 -16.52 -0.54
CA MET A 146 -8.87 -16.12 -0.81
C MET A 146 -9.77 -17.33 -1.07
N LYS A 147 -10.89 -17.41 -0.37
CA LYS A 147 -11.98 -18.36 -0.66
C LYS A 147 -13.23 -17.60 -1.14
N PRO A 148 -13.99 -18.14 -2.13
CA PRO A 148 -15.23 -17.53 -2.63
C PRO A 148 -16.27 -17.19 -1.56
N ASP A 149 -16.39 -18.03 -0.53
CA ASP A 149 -17.49 -17.98 0.44
C ASP A 149 -17.05 -17.59 1.86
N GLU A 150 -15.75 -17.37 2.10
CA GLU A 150 -15.19 -16.97 3.39
C GLU A 150 -14.48 -15.62 3.26
N ALA A 151 -15.13 -14.55 3.77
CA ALA A 151 -14.62 -13.19 3.67
C ALA A 151 -13.52 -12.90 4.72
N GLY A 152 -12.58 -12.02 4.35
CA GLY A 152 -11.67 -11.35 5.30
C GLY A 152 -10.27 -11.96 5.45
N GLN A 153 -10.03 -13.21 5.02
CA GLN A 153 -8.66 -13.76 4.97
C GLN A 153 -8.02 -13.57 3.59
N GLY A 154 -6.68 -13.53 3.56
CA GLY A 154 -5.93 -13.20 2.36
C GLY A 154 -5.97 -11.72 1.97
N VAL A 155 -6.54 -10.84 2.80
CA VAL A 155 -6.48 -9.39 2.61
C VAL A 155 -5.71 -8.77 3.77
N TYR A 156 -4.58 -8.15 3.45
CA TYR A 156 -3.90 -7.24 4.37
C TYR A 156 -4.35 -5.82 4.06
N PHE A 157 -4.89 -5.10 5.04
CA PHE A 157 -5.31 -3.72 4.88
C PHE A 157 -4.54 -2.80 5.84
N ASN A 158 -4.06 -1.68 5.34
CA ASN A 158 -3.40 -0.65 6.14
C ASN A 158 -3.76 0.74 5.61
N LYS A 159 -3.97 1.70 6.51
CA LYS A 159 -3.95 3.12 6.14
C LYS A 159 -2.71 3.74 6.79
N PRO A 160 -1.65 4.03 6.01
CA PRO A 160 -0.44 4.66 6.55
C PRO A 160 -0.75 5.96 7.28
N ASP A 161 -0.04 6.19 8.37
CA ASP A 161 -0.21 7.38 9.19
C ASP A 161 0.10 8.66 8.38
N LYS A 162 -0.75 9.69 8.53
CA LYS A 162 -0.64 10.93 7.76
C LYS A 162 0.69 11.65 8.04
N LYS A 163 1.16 11.62 9.29
CA LYS A 163 2.41 12.29 9.67
C LYS A 163 3.58 11.60 8.97
N LEU A 164 3.64 10.27 9.00
CA LEU A 164 4.66 9.51 8.29
C LEU A 164 4.64 9.81 6.79
N ILE A 165 3.47 9.83 6.13
CA ILE A 165 3.38 10.13 4.70
C ILE A 165 3.83 11.56 4.39
N ASN A 166 3.51 12.53 5.23
CA ASN A 166 3.99 13.91 5.08
C ASN A 166 5.51 14.00 5.24
N ASP A 167 6.07 13.31 6.25
CA ASP A 167 7.51 13.24 6.50
C ASP A 167 8.23 12.58 5.31
N MET A 168 7.63 11.55 4.70
CA MET A 168 8.16 10.94 3.48
C MET A 168 8.09 11.90 2.28
N LEU A 169 6.96 12.57 2.07
CA LEU A 169 6.76 13.51 0.95
C LEU A 169 7.85 14.60 0.90
N SER A 170 8.28 15.13 2.05
CA SER A 170 9.36 16.14 2.08
C SER A 170 10.69 15.65 1.51
N GLU A 171 10.96 14.35 1.61
CA GLU A 171 12.19 13.72 1.11
C GLU A 171 12.16 13.56 -0.43
N PHE A 172 10.98 13.67 -1.05
CA PHE A 172 10.79 13.64 -2.52
C PHE A 172 10.48 15.03 -3.13
N SER A 173 10.46 16.08 -2.31
CA SER A 173 9.96 17.41 -2.71
C SER A 173 11.02 18.35 -3.32
N HIS A 174 12.29 17.96 -3.36
CA HIS A 174 13.41 18.81 -3.81
C HIS A 174 13.87 18.54 -5.26
N GLY A 175 12.97 18.07 -6.12
CA GLY A 175 13.22 17.87 -7.56
C GLY A 175 12.61 18.97 -8.42
#